data_AF-A0A3D2X7J2-F1
#
_entry.id   AF-A0A3D2X7J2-F1
#
_cell.length_a   1.000
_cell.length_b   1.000
_cell.length_c   1.000
_cell.angle_alpha   90.00
_cell.angle_beta   90.00
_cell.angle_gamma   90.00
#
_symmetry.space_group_name_H-M   'P 1'
#
loop_
_entity.id
_entity.type
_entity.pdbx_description
1 polymer ?
#
loop_
_entity_poly.entity_id
_entity_poly.type
_entity_poly.pdbx_seq_one_letter_code
_entity_poly.pdbx_strand_id
1 'polypeptide(L)'
;MPSIYESKLENGEALTLKELFYYAEKLFDGKQYDKSMEYYGKFIKEKEGWTGDKLIACDRLADMFRQKEDKENEMQIVFKSFEFDLPRPEFLCRLGVLFTELGQINMAVFWYNLALSIEKPEDHLGFFKEEYWSWLPHLKLCGCYFKLGDYNKAYMHNELALGFKPGDVSLLHNKKSLEVLLNNNKPEGQVNHKS
;
A
#
# COMPACT_ATOMS: atom_id res chain seq x y z
N MET A 1 33.15 -13.84 8.60
CA MET A 1 33.54 -12.75 9.52
C MET A 1 32.28 -11.99 9.91
N PRO A 2 32.12 -11.63 11.19
CA PRO A 2 31.00 -10.78 11.63
C PRO A 2 30.99 -9.49 10.81
N SER A 3 29.80 -8.94 10.58
CA SER A 3 29.69 -7.60 10.00
C SER A 3 30.30 -6.56 10.95
N ILE A 4 30.73 -5.41 10.43
CA ILE A 4 31.26 -4.31 11.27
C ILE A 4 30.27 -3.91 12.38
N TYR A 5 28.97 -4.05 12.14
CA TYR A 5 27.92 -3.79 13.11
C TYR A 5 27.88 -4.84 14.23
N GLU A 6 28.06 -6.12 13.90
CA GLU A 6 28.09 -7.21 14.89
C GLU A 6 29.31 -7.11 15.79
N SER A 7 30.49 -6.81 15.23
CA SER A 7 31.68 -6.59 16.04
C SER A 7 31.52 -5.43 17.02
N LYS A 8 30.89 -4.33 16.61
CA LYS A 8 30.56 -3.22 17.53
C LYS A 8 29.65 -3.67 18.67
N LEU A 9 28.59 -4.40 18.36
CA LEU A 9 27.63 -4.89 19.35
C LEU A 9 28.27 -5.90 20.32
N GLU A 10 29.14 -6.79 19.82
CA GLU A 10 29.92 -7.75 20.63
C GLU A 10 30.88 -7.04 21.60
N ASN A 11 31.40 -5.87 21.21
CA ASN A 11 32.24 -5.02 22.05
C ASN A 11 31.43 -4.15 23.04
N GLY A 12 30.10 -4.23 23.04
CA GLY A 12 29.22 -3.41 23.88
C GLY A 12 29.04 -1.97 23.38
N GLU A 13 29.43 -1.67 22.14
CA GLU A 13 29.22 -0.36 21.52
C GLU A 13 27.78 -0.22 21.00
N ALA A 14 27.23 0.99 21.12
CA ALA A 14 25.94 1.33 20.52
C ALA A 14 26.10 1.69 19.03
N LEU A 15 25.15 1.27 18.20
CA LEU A 15 25.08 1.69 16.80
C LEU A 15 24.49 3.11 16.72
N THR A 16 25.04 3.94 15.82
CA THR A 16 24.43 5.23 15.47
C THR A 16 23.12 5.04 14.72
N LEU A 17 22.28 6.09 14.61
CA LEU A 17 21.00 6.02 13.87
C LEU A 17 21.16 5.51 12.44
N LYS A 18 22.19 6.01 11.75
CA LYS A 18 22.52 5.60 10.38
C LYS A 18 22.90 4.12 10.33
N GLU A 19 23.71 3.66 11.28
CA GLU A 19 24.12 2.26 11.37
C GLU A 19 22.97 1.33 11.77
N LEU A 20 22.02 1.76 12.60
CA LEU A 20 20.80 1.00 12.89
C LEU A 20 20.04 0.69 11.59
N PHE A 21 19.82 1.71 10.74
CA PHE A 21 19.15 1.53 9.46
C PHE A 21 19.92 0.60 8.52
N TYR A 22 21.21 0.87 8.27
CA TYR A 22 21.99 0.03 7.35
C TYR A 22 22.20 -1.39 7.86
N TYR A 23 22.29 -1.59 9.17
CA TYR A 23 22.36 -2.93 9.72
C TYR A 23 21.03 -3.67 9.52
N ALA A 24 19.89 -2.99 9.72
CA ALA A 24 18.58 -3.56 9.46
C ALA A 24 18.37 -3.94 7.98
N GLU A 25 18.80 -3.10 7.02
CA GLU A 25 18.79 -3.40 5.59
C GLU A 25 19.67 -4.63 5.27
N LYS A 26 20.89 -4.68 5.82
CA LYS A 26 21.77 -5.84 5.62
C LYS A 26 21.18 -7.14 6.17
N LEU A 27 20.52 -7.07 7.33
CA LEU A 27 19.81 -8.21 7.91
C LEU A 27 18.61 -8.63 7.05
N PHE A 28 17.87 -7.66 6.52
CA PHE A 28 16.75 -7.88 5.62
C PHE A 28 17.18 -8.60 4.34
N ASP A 29 18.24 -8.12 3.69
CA ASP A 29 18.84 -8.74 2.50
C ASP A 29 19.36 -10.15 2.79
N GLY A 30 19.90 -10.34 3.99
CA GLY A 30 20.30 -11.64 4.53
C GLY A 30 19.15 -12.54 4.98
N LYS A 31 17.88 -12.11 4.80
CA LYS A 31 16.66 -12.82 5.21
C LYS A 31 16.55 -13.10 6.72
N GLN A 32 17.28 -12.37 7.54
CA GLN A 32 17.20 -12.44 9.00
C GLN A 32 16.09 -11.51 9.51
N TYR A 33 14.85 -11.82 9.14
CA TYR A 33 13.71 -10.91 9.31
C TYR A 33 13.45 -10.53 10.76
N ASP A 34 13.49 -11.46 11.72
CA ASP A 34 13.24 -11.15 13.13
C ASP A 34 14.23 -10.12 13.69
N LYS A 35 15.52 -10.31 13.38
CA LYS A 35 16.58 -9.37 13.80
C LYS A 35 16.45 -8.05 13.04
N SER A 36 16.15 -8.09 11.75
CA SER A 36 15.90 -6.89 10.94
C SER A 36 14.75 -6.05 11.53
N MET A 37 13.62 -6.68 11.90
CA MET A 37 12.50 -6.02 12.56
C MET A 37 12.91 -5.34 13.87
N GLU A 38 13.76 -5.96 14.68
CA GLU A 38 14.27 -5.37 15.92
C GLU A 38 15.03 -4.07 15.64
N TYR A 39 15.95 -4.06 14.66
CA TYR A 39 16.78 -2.89 14.37
C TYR A 39 16.02 -1.79 13.63
N TYR A 40 15.12 -2.12 12.70
CA TYR A 40 14.20 -1.12 12.15
C TYR A 40 13.30 -0.54 13.25
N GLY A 41 12.78 -1.39 14.15
CA GLY A 41 11.96 -0.97 15.27
C GLY A 41 12.67 -0.01 16.22
N LYS A 42 13.95 -0.25 16.50
CA LYS A 42 14.82 0.70 17.22
C LYS A 42 14.97 2.00 16.42
N PHE A 43 15.29 1.91 15.14
CA PHE A 43 15.48 3.07 14.29
C PHE A 43 14.22 3.97 14.23
N ILE A 44 13.02 3.43 14.01
CA ILE A 44 11.79 4.25 13.87
C ILE A 44 11.26 4.80 15.19
N LYS A 45 11.76 4.35 16.35
CA LYS A 45 11.43 4.96 17.66
C LYS A 45 12.09 6.32 17.84
N GLU A 46 13.23 6.53 17.18
CA GLU A 46 13.99 7.77 17.24
C GLU A 46 13.32 8.86 16.41
N LYS A 47 13.28 10.09 16.91
CA LYS A 47 12.68 11.23 16.18
C LYS A 47 13.59 11.73 15.06
N GLU A 48 14.89 11.60 15.25
CA GLU A 48 15.90 11.99 14.28
C GLU A 48 16.13 10.91 13.23
N GLY A 49 16.75 11.29 12.11
CA GLY A 49 17.02 10.43 10.97
C GLY A 49 16.43 11.00 9.69
N TRP A 50 16.91 10.51 8.55
CA TRP A 50 16.40 10.95 7.27
C TRP A 50 15.00 10.37 7.01
N THR A 51 14.04 11.22 6.62
CA THR A 51 12.64 10.83 6.40
C THR A 51 12.50 9.66 5.43
N GLY A 52 13.26 9.64 4.33
CA GLY A 52 13.19 8.54 3.36
C GLY A 52 13.54 7.18 3.97
N ASP A 53 14.59 7.12 4.80
CA ASP A 53 14.98 5.88 5.50
C ASP A 53 13.90 5.44 6.49
N LYS A 54 13.23 6.38 7.17
CA LYS A 54 12.12 6.06 8.09
C LYS A 54 10.94 5.44 7.35
N LEU A 55 10.59 5.98 6.19
CA LEU A 55 9.52 5.45 5.36
C LEU A 55 9.87 4.07 4.80
N ILE A 56 11.12 3.86 4.35
CA ILE A 56 11.61 2.54 3.93
C ILE A 56 11.51 1.55 5.11
N ALA A 57 11.98 1.92 6.29
CA ALA A 57 11.89 1.08 7.48
C ALA A 57 10.44 0.71 7.83
N CYS A 58 9.50 1.66 7.71
CA CYS A 58 8.08 1.40 7.91
C CYS A 58 7.51 0.43 6.87
N ASP A 59 7.82 0.60 5.58
CA ASP A 59 7.36 -0.32 4.53
C ASP A 59 7.90 -1.73 4.74
N ARG A 60 9.19 -1.87 5.10
CA ARG A 60 9.82 -3.16 5.44
C ARG A 60 9.20 -3.82 6.66
N LEU A 61 8.99 -3.07 7.73
CA LEU A 61 8.32 -3.58 8.93
C LEU A 61 6.89 -4.03 8.62
N ALA A 62 6.12 -3.24 7.87
CA ALA A 62 4.77 -3.60 7.46
C ALA A 62 4.76 -4.90 6.65
N ASP A 63 5.67 -5.07 5.69
CA ASP A 63 5.81 -6.32 4.93
C ASP A 63 6.17 -7.52 5.81
N MET A 64 7.03 -7.34 6.81
CA MET A 64 7.39 -8.44 7.73
C MET A 64 6.25 -8.80 8.68
N PHE A 65 5.50 -7.82 9.20
CA PHE A 65 4.28 -8.09 9.99
C PHE A 65 3.21 -8.77 9.14
N ARG A 66 3.05 -8.34 7.89
CA ARG A 66 2.16 -8.97 6.91
C ARG A 66 2.48 -10.45 6.71
N GLN A 67 3.76 -10.79 6.52
CA GLN A 67 4.22 -12.17 6.36
C GLN A 67 3.96 -13.04 7.59
N LYS A 68 3.92 -12.43 8.79
CA LYS A 68 3.58 -13.08 10.06
C LYS A 68 2.08 -13.13 10.33
N GLU A 69 1.25 -12.65 9.40
CA GLU A 69 -0.20 -12.48 9.56
C GLU A 69 -0.60 -11.56 10.74
N ASP A 70 0.33 -10.71 11.20
CA ASP A 70 0.15 -9.78 12.30
C ASP A 70 -0.42 -8.45 11.80
N LYS A 71 -1.73 -8.46 11.50
CA LYS A 71 -2.46 -7.31 10.95
C LYS A 71 -2.48 -6.11 11.90
N GLU A 72 -2.43 -6.35 13.22
CA GLU A 72 -2.46 -5.27 14.20
C GLU A 72 -1.18 -4.45 14.16
N ASN A 73 -0.01 -5.11 14.23
CA ASN A 73 1.26 -4.41 14.14
C ASN A 73 1.52 -3.88 12.72
N GLU A 74 1.07 -4.56 11.67
CA GLU A 74 1.09 -3.99 10.31
C GLU A 74 0.39 -2.63 10.28
N MET A 75 -0.83 -2.55 10.82
CA MET A 75 -1.60 -1.31 10.87
C MET A 75 -0.92 -0.23 11.72
N GLN A 76 -0.36 -0.58 12.89
CA GLN A 76 0.34 0.36 13.75
C GLN A 76 1.57 0.97 13.05
N ILE A 77 2.34 0.18 12.32
CA ILE A 77 3.50 0.66 11.55
C ILE A 77 3.06 1.59 10.42
N VAL A 78 1.94 1.29 9.76
CA VAL A 78 1.40 2.17 8.72
C VAL A 78 1.01 3.52 9.28
N PHE A 79 0.35 3.58 10.45
CA PHE A 79 0.06 4.87 11.08
C PHE A 79 1.32 5.58 11.57
N LYS A 80 2.32 4.82 12.04
CA LYS A 80 3.62 5.38 12.44
C LYS A 80 4.32 6.11 11.30
N SER A 81 4.16 5.65 10.05
CA SER A 81 4.78 6.34 8.90
C SER A 81 4.25 7.77 8.72
N PHE A 82 3.03 8.06 9.17
CA PHE A 82 2.42 9.39 9.09
C PHE A 82 3.01 10.40 10.09
N GLU A 83 3.81 9.94 11.06
CA GLU A 83 4.60 10.84 11.90
C GLU A 83 5.84 11.38 11.18
N PHE A 84 6.28 10.73 10.09
CA PHE A 84 7.52 11.08 9.38
C PHE A 84 7.29 11.87 8.10
N ASP A 85 6.14 11.69 7.45
CA ASP A 85 5.76 12.38 6.21
C ASP A 85 4.24 12.39 6.04
N LEU A 86 3.75 13.13 5.04
CA LEU A 86 2.35 13.10 4.63
C LEU A 86 1.92 11.65 4.26
N PRO A 87 0.64 11.28 4.47
CA PRO A 87 0.14 9.95 4.16
C PRO A 87 0.32 9.59 2.68
N ARG A 88 1.35 8.80 2.35
CA ARG A 88 1.62 8.42 0.97
C ARG A 88 0.68 7.31 0.48
N PRO A 89 0.31 7.28 -0.80
CA PRO A 89 -0.53 6.24 -1.40
C PRO A 89 -0.09 4.80 -1.13
N GLU A 90 1.21 4.52 -0.99
CA GLU A 90 1.74 3.21 -0.60
C GLU A 90 1.15 2.71 0.72
N PHE A 91 1.16 3.58 1.73
CA PHE A 91 0.65 3.31 3.07
C PHE A 91 -0.88 3.35 3.10
N LEU A 92 -1.50 4.30 2.41
CA LEU A 92 -2.96 4.43 2.33
C LEU A 92 -3.61 3.21 1.66
N CYS A 93 -3.04 2.71 0.56
CA CYS A 93 -3.53 1.49 -0.07
C CYS A 93 -3.33 0.26 0.82
N ARG A 94 -2.26 0.20 1.61
CA ARG A 94 -2.04 -0.89 2.57
C ARG A 94 -3.14 -0.90 3.64
N LEU A 95 -3.55 0.26 4.17
CA LEU A 95 -4.75 0.36 5.03
C LEU A 95 -5.99 -0.12 4.28
N GLY A 96 -6.17 0.29 3.03
CA GLY A 96 -7.27 -0.18 2.19
C GLY A 96 -7.32 -1.71 2.08
N VAL A 97 -6.16 -2.37 1.92
CA VAL A 97 -6.06 -3.84 1.85
C VAL A 97 -6.44 -4.46 3.19
N LEU A 98 -5.89 -3.97 4.30
CA LEU A 98 -6.22 -4.43 5.65
C LEU A 98 -7.73 -4.38 5.92
N PHE A 99 -8.38 -3.24 5.67
CA PHE A 99 -9.82 -3.10 5.88
C PHE A 99 -10.65 -3.94 4.92
N THR A 100 -10.16 -4.19 3.70
CA THR A 100 -10.83 -5.10 2.75
C THR A 100 -10.87 -6.53 3.31
N GLU A 101 -9.78 -6.98 3.94
CA GLU A 101 -9.65 -8.32 4.50
C GLU A 101 -10.39 -8.51 5.82
N LEU A 102 -10.57 -7.42 6.57
CA LEU A 102 -11.42 -7.39 7.75
C LEU A 102 -12.92 -7.31 7.39
N GLY A 103 -13.26 -7.29 6.09
CA GLY A 103 -14.64 -7.16 5.62
C GLY A 103 -15.24 -5.76 5.76
N GLN A 104 -14.44 -4.78 6.19
CA GLN A 104 -14.84 -3.39 6.40
C GLN A 104 -14.74 -2.59 5.10
N ILE A 105 -15.56 -2.95 4.11
CA ILE A 105 -15.41 -2.46 2.73
C ILE A 105 -15.54 -0.93 2.63
N ASN A 106 -16.43 -0.29 3.38
CA ASN A 106 -16.56 1.18 3.37
C ASN A 106 -15.29 1.88 3.88
N MET A 107 -14.62 1.31 4.89
CA MET A 107 -13.34 1.82 5.38
C MET A 107 -12.25 1.66 4.30
N ALA A 108 -12.23 0.51 3.62
CA ALA A 108 -11.30 0.30 2.51
C ALA A 108 -11.49 1.34 1.40
N VAL A 109 -12.74 1.61 1.00
CA VAL A 109 -13.09 2.64 0.01
C VAL A 109 -12.58 4.02 0.43
N PHE A 110 -12.75 4.40 1.70
CA PHE A 110 -12.22 5.66 2.21
C PHE A 110 -10.71 5.79 1.99
N TRP A 111 -9.94 4.79 2.42
CA TRP A 111 -8.47 4.83 2.31
C TRP A 111 -7.96 4.83 0.87
N TYR A 112 -8.59 4.06 -0.03
CA TYR A 112 -8.20 4.09 -1.44
C TYR A 112 -8.56 5.40 -2.14
N ASN A 113 -9.70 6.02 -1.81
CA ASN A 113 -10.02 7.35 -2.35
C ASN A 113 -9.07 8.42 -1.82
N LEU A 114 -8.70 8.36 -0.54
CA LEU A 114 -7.70 9.25 0.03
C LEU A 114 -6.37 9.10 -0.71
N ALA A 115 -5.95 7.87 -1.03
CA ALA A 115 -4.74 7.62 -1.82
C ALA A 115 -4.77 8.32 -3.20
N LEU A 116 -5.94 8.33 -3.87
CA LEU A 116 -6.10 9.01 -5.17
C LEU A 116 -6.14 10.54 -5.07
N SER A 117 -6.42 11.10 -3.88
CA SER A 117 -6.44 12.55 -3.68
C SER A 117 -5.08 13.16 -3.35
N ILE A 118 -4.05 12.34 -3.10
CA ILE A 118 -2.71 12.82 -2.79
C ILE A 118 -2.01 13.19 -4.09
N GLU A 119 -1.54 14.43 -4.18
CA GLU A 119 -0.72 14.89 -5.30
C GLU A 119 0.71 14.35 -5.18
N LYS A 120 1.24 13.84 -6.29
CA LYS A 120 2.62 13.33 -6.32
C LYS A 120 3.59 14.50 -6.20
N PRO A 121 4.49 14.51 -5.21
CA PRO A 121 5.46 15.60 -5.06
C PRO A 121 6.45 15.66 -6.24
N GLU A 122 6.79 16.87 -6.70
CA GLU A 122 7.70 17.08 -7.85
C GLU A 122 9.18 16.84 -7.49
N ASP A 123 9.61 17.25 -6.28
CA ASP A 123 11.02 17.26 -5.87
C ASP A 123 11.27 16.33 -4.67
N HIS A 124 11.37 15.01 -4.88
CA HIS A 124 11.76 14.10 -3.81
C HIS A 124 12.76 13.01 -4.21
N LEU A 125 13.86 12.98 -3.46
CA LEU A 125 14.79 11.86 -3.33
C LEU A 125 14.15 10.83 -2.42
N GLY A 126 13.45 9.83 -2.97
CA GLY A 126 12.80 8.82 -2.16
C GLY A 126 12.29 7.63 -2.98
N PHE A 127 11.99 6.54 -2.29
CA PHE A 127 11.39 5.36 -2.91
C PHE A 127 9.89 5.62 -3.16
N PHE A 128 9.47 5.44 -4.40
CA PHE A 128 8.08 5.52 -4.84
C PHE A 128 7.69 4.22 -5.54
N LYS A 129 6.52 3.68 -5.18
CA LYS A 129 5.94 2.54 -5.90
C LYS A 129 4.88 3.09 -6.85
N GLU A 130 5.26 3.33 -8.11
CA GLU A 130 4.41 3.99 -9.13
C GLU A 130 3.01 3.42 -9.28
N GLU A 131 2.85 2.11 -9.05
CA GLU A 131 1.54 1.44 -9.08
C GLU A 131 0.52 2.05 -8.11
N TYR A 132 0.96 2.49 -6.92
CA TYR A 132 0.12 3.08 -5.88
C TYR A 132 -0.36 4.49 -6.24
N TRP A 133 0.37 5.16 -7.14
CA TRP A 133 0.07 6.51 -7.64
C TRP A 133 -0.70 6.49 -8.96
N SER A 134 -1.03 5.30 -9.47
CA SER A 134 -1.66 5.13 -10.78
C SER A 134 -2.81 4.12 -10.70
N TRP A 135 -2.60 2.91 -11.18
CA TRP A 135 -3.67 1.94 -11.43
C TRP A 135 -4.11 1.17 -10.19
N LEU A 136 -3.25 1.00 -9.18
CA LEU A 136 -3.53 0.09 -8.07
C LEU A 136 -4.71 0.54 -7.20
N PRO A 137 -4.83 1.82 -6.76
CA PRO A 137 -6.00 2.24 -5.99
C PRO A 137 -7.30 2.09 -6.79
N HIS A 138 -7.28 2.38 -8.10
CA HIS A 138 -8.43 2.17 -8.98
C HIS A 138 -8.82 0.69 -9.08
N LEU A 139 -7.87 -0.22 -9.28
CA LEU A 139 -8.14 -1.67 -9.28
C LEU A 139 -8.78 -2.12 -7.95
N LYS A 140 -8.26 -1.62 -6.82
CA LYS A 140 -8.81 -1.96 -5.50
C LYS A 140 -10.21 -1.39 -5.27
N LEU A 141 -10.46 -0.16 -5.69
CA LEU A 141 -11.79 0.47 -5.64
C LEU A 141 -12.79 -0.25 -6.53
N CYS A 142 -12.38 -0.71 -7.71
CA CYS A 142 -13.21 -1.58 -8.56
C CYS A 142 -13.73 -2.79 -7.77
N GLY A 143 -12.82 -3.51 -7.11
CA GLY A 143 -13.19 -4.66 -6.28
C GLY A 143 -14.07 -4.29 -5.07
N CYS A 144 -13.82 -3.15 -4.42
CA CYS A 144 -14.63 -2.70 -3.28
C CYS A 144 -16.05 -2.33 -3.69
N TYR A 145 -16.22 -1.52 -4.74
CA TYR A 145 -17.54 -1.15 -5.24
C TYR A 145 -18.31 -2.33 -5.81
N PHE A 146 -17.63 -3.30 -6.43
CA PHE A 146 -18.25 -4.55 -6.83
C PHE A 146 -18.84 -5.30 -5.63
N LYS A 147 -18.10 -5.41 -4.51
CA LYS A 147 -18.60 -6.03 -3.27
C LYS A 147 -19.78 -5.27 -2.65
N LEU A 148 -19.84 -3.96 -2.84
CA LEU A 148 -20.94 -3.11 -2.37
C LEU A 148 -22.16 -3.11 -3.32
N GLY A 149 -22.07 -3.77 -4.48
CA GLY A 149 -23.13 -3.77 -5.51
C GLY A 149 -23.20 -2.50 -6.35
N ASP A 150 -22.28 -1.54 -6.18
CA ASP A 150 -22.19 -0.34 -7.00
C ASP A 150 -21.39 -0.61 -8.28
N TYR A 151 -22.03 -1.33 -9.22
CA TYR A 151 -21.37 -1.75 -10.46
C TYR A 151 -20.97 -0.58 -11.37
N ASN A 152 -21.65 0.56 -11.26
CA ASN A 152 -21.31 1.77 -12.02
C ASN A 152 -19.95 2.31 -11.57
N LYS A 153 -19.74 2.48 -10.25
CA LYS A 153 -18.43 2.92 -9.74
C LYS A 153 -17.36 1.87 -9.95
N ALA A 154 -17.70 0.58 -9.78
CA ALA A 154 -16.75 -0.49 -10.06
C ALA A 154 -16.23 -0.41 -11.50
N TYR A 155 -17.13 -0.26 -12.48
CA TYR A 155 -16.78 -0.12 -13.89
C TYR A 155 -15.95 1.14 -14.16
N MET A 156 -16.35 2.30 -13.62
CA MET A 156 -15.60 3.55 -13.75
C MET A 156 -14.15 3.40 -13.27
N HIS A 157 -13.93 2.83 -12.08
CA HIS A 157 -12.58 2.62 -11.57
C HIS A 157 -11.81 1.58 -12.41
N ASN A 158 -12.47 0.54 -12.94
CA ASN A 158 -11.81 -0.41 -13.84
C ASN A 158 -11.31 0.25 -15.12
N GLU A 159 -12.11 1.13 -15.74
CA GLU A 159 -11.71 1.87 -16.94
C GLU A 159 -10.54 2.82 -16.66
N LEU A 160 -10.53 3.50 -15.50
CA LEU A 160 -9.40 4.34 -15.08
C LEU A 160 -8.13 3.50 -14.93
N ALA A 161 -8.22 2.31 -14.30
CA ALA A 161 -7.09 1.39 -14.21
C ALA A 161 -6.61 0.89 -15.59
N LEU A 162 -7.53 0.60 -16.52
CA LEU A 162 -7.21 0.23 -17.91
C LEU A 162 -6.53 1.36 -18.67
N GLY A 163 -6.83 2.63 -18.36
CA GLY A 163 -6.13 3.78 -18.93
C GLY A 163 -4.62 3.73 -18.67
N PHE A 164 -4.20 3.22 -17.51
CA PHE A 164 -2.80 3.01 -17.15
C PHE A 164 -2.25 1.65 -17.62
N LYS A 165 -3.07 0.59 -17.58
CA LYS A 165 -2.69 -0.77 -18.00
C LYS A 165 -3.66 -1.37 -19.02
N PRO A 166 -3.63 -0.93 -20.30
CA PRO A 166 -4.65 -1.31 -21.29
C PRO A 166 -4.71 -2.81 -21.61
N GLY A 167 -3.60 -3.53 -21.45
CA GLY A 167 -3.48 -4.95 -21.76
C GLY A 167 -3.58 -5.89 -20.54
N ASP A 168 -3.91 -5.38 -19.35
CA ASP A 168 -3.98 -6.22 -18.16
C ASP A 168 -5.15 -7.20 -18.24
N VAL A 169 -4.84 -8.50 -18.20
CA VAL A 169 -5.81 -9.59 -18.38
C VAL A 169 -6.90 -9.54 -17.31
N SER A 170 -6.56 -9.18 -16.07
CA SER A 170 -7.52 -9.14 -14.96
C SER A 170 -8.48 -7.97 -15.11
N LEU A 171 -7.99 -6.80 -15.51
CA LEU A 171 -8.82 -5.62 -15.76
C LEU A 171 -9.74 -5.79 -16.97
N LEU A 172 -9.26 -6.45 -18.03
CA LEU A 172 -10.09 -6.78 -19.20
C LEU A 172 -11.16 -7.81 -18.85
N HIS A 173 -10.87 -8.76 -17.97
CA HIS A 173 -11.86 -9.71 -17.45
C HIS A 173 -12.93 -8.99 -16.61
N ASN A 174 -12.52 -8.17 -15.64
CA ASN A 174 -13.43 -7.37 -14.81
C ASN A 174 -14.36 -6.51 -15.67
N LYS A 175 -13.82 -5.85 -16.70
CA LYS A 175 -14.60 -5.03 -17.64
C LYS A 175 -15.77 -5.82 -18.24
N LYS A 176 -15.47 -6.98 -18.83
CA LYS A 176 -16.50 -7.85 -19.47
C LYS A 176 -17.56 -8.28 -18.47
N SER A 177 -17.15 -8.70 -17.27
CA SER A 177 -18.09 -9.12 -16.23
C SER A 177 -18.99 -7.98 -15.77
N LEU A 178 -18.44 -6.78 -15.60
CA LEU A 178 -19.18 -5.58 -15.21
C LEU A 178 -20.14 -5.10 -16.32
N GLU A 179 -19.75 -5.16 -17.59
CA GLU A 179 -20.62 -4.82 -18.72
C GLU A 179 -21.88 -5.70 -18.76
N VAL A 180 -21.73 -7.01 -18.51
CA VAL A 180 -22.88 -7.94 -18.40
C VAL A 180 -23.81 -7.53 -17.25
N LEU A 181 -23.26 -7.28 -16.07
CA LEU A 181 -24.04 -6.87 -14.91
C LEU A 181 -24.76 -5.52 -15.14
N LEU A 182 -24.10 -4.55 -15.76
CA LEU A 182 -24.68 -3.25 -16.04
C LEU A 182 -25.80 -3.33 -17.09
N ASN A 183 -25.68 -4.21 -18.09
CA ASN A 183 -26.73 -4.42 -19.07
C ASN A 183 -27.96 -5.13 -18.47
N ASN A 184 -27.75 -6.09 -17.56
CA ASN A 184 -28.85 -6.80 -16.89
C ASN A 184 -29.57 -5.93 -15.84
N ASN A 185 -28.91 -4.91 -15.31
CA ASN A 185 -29.48 -3.96 -14.34
C ASN A 185 -30.10 -2.72 -15.00
N LYS A 186 -30.15 -2.64 -16.33
CA LYS A 186 -30.93 -1.59 -17.01
C LYS A 186 -32.42 -1.92 -16.87
N PRO A 187 -33.26 -1.01 -16.37
CA PRO A 187 -34.70 -1.23 -16.37
C PRO A 187 -35.17 -1.42 -17.83
N GLU A 188 -35.87 -2.52 -18.09
CA GLU A 188 -36.55 -2.76 -19.37
C GLU A 188 -37.59 -1.65 -19.60
N GLY A 189 -37.28 -0.65 -20.42
CA GLY A 189 -38.26 0.41 -20.67
C GLY A 189 -37.75 1.72 -21.28
N GLN A 190 -37.09 1.68 -22.43
CA GLN A 190 -37.28 2.73 -23.44
C GLN A 190 -37.59 2.04 -24.77
N VAL A 191 -38.85 1.59 -24.90
CA VAL A 191 -39.43 1.27 -26.19
C VAL A 191 -39.47 2.55 -27.01
N ASN A 192 -38.87 2.48 -28.20
CA ASN A 192 -38.87 3.50 -29.23
C ASN A 192 -40.24 4.18 -29.39
N HIS A 193 -40.31 5.49 -29.17
CA HIS A 193 -41.25 6.33 -29.92
C HIS A 193 -40.48 7.03 -31.03
N LYS A 194 -40.49 6.40 -32.21
CA LYS A 194 -40.42 7.14 -33.47
C LYS A 194 -41.68 8.00 -33.55
N SER A 195 -41.51 9.29 -33.77
CA SER A 195 -42.50 10.18 -34.41
C SER A 195 -41.75 11.00 -35.44
#